data_AF-A0A6M0L410-F1
#
_entry.id   AF-A0A6M0L410-F1
#
_cell.length_a   1.000
_cell.length_b   1.000
_cell.length_c   1.000
_cell.angle_alpha   90.00
_cell.angle_beta   90.00
_cell.angle_gamma   90.00
#
_symmetry.space_group_name_H-M   'P 1'
#
loop_
_entity.id
_entity.type
_entity.pdbx_description
1 polymer ?
#
loop_
_entity_poly.entity_id
_entity_poly.type
_entity_poly.pdbx_seq_one_letter_code
_entity_poly.pdbx_strand_id
1 'polypeptide(L)'
;MPNRSQLVPIFNSSHSIDYDLEFNLPTGLDKPSAQRTLNAWEEGTLVDGIGQVWIISDFLAQIWRTDASTASFFVGSILSHDKANFGGNNCIKYSAVIYRLNEIIQSPTSHKRREYLRVSENIGKAVRDSDPVEVIRLKYREFIEETKKKLKQQKIKQYNISFDELTDEPINNASSEFHHIRRQSIYPNMISLLWNGLIINQETHRIITQHSISDEYDLKDICKERGWNLNWFHDYQENLERYGF
;
A
#
# COMPACT_ATOMS: atom_id res chain seq x y z
N MET A 1 6.10 6.96 16.70
CA MET A 1 5.57 6.68 15.35
C MET A 1 4.74 5.41 15.43
N PRO A 2 3.56 5.31 14.80
CA PRO A 2 2.93 4.02 14.59
C PRO A 2 3.96 3.13 13.87
N ASN A 3 4.27 1.97 14.44
CA ASN A 3 5.30 1.12 13.89
C ASN A 3 4.79 0.55 12.55
N ARG A 4 5.24 1.13 11.44
CA ARG A 4 4.83 0.75 10.08
C ARG A 4 5.08 -0.73 9.76
N SER A 5 5.96 -1.35 10.54
CA SER A 5 6.41 -2.73 10.45
C SER A 5 5.67 -3.70 11.40
N GLN A 6 4.73 -3.21 12.22
CA GLN A 6 3.92 -4.09 13.07
C GLN A 6 2.63 -4.50 12.35
N LEU A 7 2.48 -5.80 12.14
CA LEU A 7 1.19 -6.39 11.82
C LEU A 7 0.39 -6.61 13.08
N VAL A 8 -0.91 -6.40 12.96
CA VAL A 8 -1.88 -6.70 14.00
C VAL A 8 -2.90 -7.68 13.43
N PRO A 9 -3.13 -8.84 14.08
CA PRO A 9 -4.30 -9.65 13.79
C PRO A 9 -5.53 -8.85 14.22
N ILE A 10 -6.40 -8.53 13.27
CA ILE A 10 -7.59 -7.72 13.53
C ILE A 10 -8.83 -8.55 13.83
N PHE A 11 -8.80 -9.84 13.49
CA PHE A 11 -9.85 -10.79 13.83
C PHE A 11 -9.33 -11.79 14.88
N ASN A 12 -10.16 -12.05 15.87
CA ASN A 12 -9.89 -12.94 17.01
C ASN A 12 -11.22 -13.24 17.74
N SER A 13 -11.14 -13.83 18.92
CA SER A 13 -12.31 -14.13 19.76
C SER A 13 -13.21 -12.92 20.08
N SER A 14 -12.71 -11.69 19.96
CA SER A 14 -13.43 -10.45 20.25
C SER A 14 -13.86 -9.67 19.01
N HIS A 15 -13.31 -9.97 17.84
CA HIS A 15 -13.64 -9.32 16.56
C HIS A 15 -13.69 -10.38 15.46
N SER A 16 -14.85 -10.61 14.87
CA SER A 16 -15.03 -11.51 13.72
C SER A 16 -15.22 -10.73 12.44
N ILE A 17 -15.10 -11.39 11.29
CA ILE A 17 -15.53 -10.78 10.03
C ILE A 17 -17.06 -10.64 10.10
N ASP A 18 -17.57 -9.46 9.76
CA ASP A 18 -19.01 -9.24 9.60
C ASP A 18 -19.48 -9.87 8.28
N TYR A 19 -19.58 -11.20 8.26
CA TYR A 19 -20.03 -11.98 7.12
C TYR A 19 -20.92 -13.15 7.56
N ASP A 20 -22.23 -12.95 7.43
CA ASP A 20 -23.22 -13.98 7.77
C ASP A 20 -23.31 -15.05 6.68
N LEU A 21 -22.76 -16.23 6.94
CA LEU A 21 -22.87 -17.37 6.03
C LEU A 21 -24.30 -17.89 5.89
N GLU A 22 -25.17 -17.74 6.87
CA GLU A 22 -26.55 -18.25 6.77
C GLU A 22 -27.34 -17.47 5.73
N PHE A 23 -27.10 -16.17 5.65
CA PHE A 23 -27.75 -15.31 4.67
C PHE A 23 -27.05 -15.31 3.30
N ASN A 24 -25.72 -15.40 3.30
CA ASN A 24 -24.92 -15.19 2.08
C ASN A 24 -24.49 -16.48 1.36
N LEU A 25 -24.78 -17.67 1.90
CA LEU A 25 -24.43 -18.95 1.26
C LEU A 25 -25.45 -19.33 0.17
N PRO A 26 -25.04 -19.48 -1.10
CA PRO A 26 -25.92 -19.96 -2.16
C PRO A 26 -26.54 -21.33 -1.87
N THR A 27 -27.78 -21.53 -2.29
CA THR A 27 -28.51 -22.80 -2.18
C THR A 27 -27.72 -23.94 -2.83
N GLY A 28 -27.63 -25.08 -2.13
CA GLY A 28 -26.93 -26.28 -2.63
C GLY A 28 -25.43 -26.33 -2.30
N LEU A 29 -24.91 -25.32 -1.59
CA LEU A 29 -23.59 -25.40 -0.97
C LEU A 29 -23.66 -25.92 0.47
N ASP A 30 -22.66 -26.71 0.83
CA ASP A 30 -22.42 -27.22 2.18
C ASP A 30 -21.81 -26.12 3.08
N LYS A 31 -22.50 -25.80 4.18
CA LYS A 31 -22.10 -24.78 5.17
C LYS A 31 -20.75 -25.09 5.83
N PRO A 32 -20.46 -26.32 6.31
CA PRO A 32 -19.12 -26.67 6.82
C PRO A 32 -17.98 -26.34 5.85
N SER A 33 -18.18 -26.56 4.55
CA SER A 33 -17.19 -26.25 3.54
C SER A 33 -16.99 -24.76 3.32
N ALA A 34 -18.03 -23.94 3.46
CA ALA A 34 -17.92 -22.48 3.42
C ALA A 34 -17.34 -21.92 4.72
N GLN A 35 -17.67 -22.53 5.87
CA GLN A 35 -17.11 -22.18 7.18
C GLN A 35 -15.59 -22.34 7.20
N ARG A 36 -15.04 -23.42 6.61
CA ARG A 36 -13.59 -23.58 6.48
C ARG A 36 -12.93 -22.44 5.69
N THR A 37 -13.63 -21.90 4.69
CA THR A 37 -13.15 -20.74 3.93
C THR A 37 -13.22 -19.47 4.79
N LEU A 38 -14.31 -19.26 5.53
CA LEU A 38 -14.45 -18.12 6.44
C LEU A 38 -13.36 -18.12 7.51
N ASN A 39 -13.15 -19.25 8.20
CA ASN A 39 -12.10 -19.39 9.20
C ASN A 39 -10.70 -19.12 8.61
N ALA A 40 -10.44 -19.56 7.37
CA ALA A 40 -9.17 -19.28 6.71
C ALA A 40 -8.94 -17.79 6.45
N TRP A 41 -10.01 -17.03 6.16
CA TRP A 41 -9.94 -15.57 6.08
C TRP A 41 -9.79 -14.93 7.46
N GLU A 42 -10.50 -15.40 8.49
CA GLU A 42 -10.39 -14.85 9.85
C GLU A 42 -9.00 -15.06 10.45
N GLU A 43 -8.49 -16.28 10.42
CA GLU A 43 -7.21 -16.67 11.01
C GLU A 43 -6.01 -16.25 10.15
N GLY A 44 -6.19 -16.24 8.82
CA GLY A 44 -5.14 -15.95 7.86
C GLY A 44 -4.93 -14.47 7.57
N THR A 45 -5.79 -13.57 8.09
CA THR A 45 -5.72 -12.14 7.78
C THR A 45 -4.94 -11.35 8.82
N LEU A 46 -4.02 -10.52 8.34
CA LEU A 46 -3.28 -9.54 9.12
C LEU A 46 -3.38 -8.16 8.47
N VAL A 47 -3.22 -7.11 9.27
CA VAL A 47 -3.26 -5.72 8.80
C VAL A 47 -2.05 -4.97 9.33
N ASP A 48 -1.42 -4.17 8.47
CA ASP A 48 -0.28 -3.34 8.88
C ASP A 48 -0.71 -1.96 9.40
N GLY A 49 0.26 -1.18 9.86
CA GLY A 49 0.02 0.16 10.40
C GLY A 49 -0.52 1.19 9.41
N ILE A 50 -0.63 0.86 8.11
CA ILE A 50 -1.27 1.73 7.10
C ILE A 50 -2.66 1.24 6.70
N GLY A 51 -3.12 0.12 7.24
CA GLY A 51 -4.41 -0.48 6.92
C GLY A 51 -4.40 -1.31 5.63
N GLN A 52 -3.22 -1.72 5.17
CA GLN A 52 -3.08 -2.68 4.08
C GLN A 52 -3.32 -4.07 4.64
N VAL A 53 -4.14 -4.84 3.91
CA VAL A 53 -4.51 -6.21 4.26
C VAL A 53 -3.50 -7.18 3.65
N TRP A 54 -3.05 -8.12 4.49
CA TRP A 54 -2.08 -9.16 4.19
C TRP A 54 -2.65 -10.53 4.58
N ILE A 55 -2.38 -11.55 3.76
CA ILE A 55 -2.89 -12.90 3.94
C ILE A 55 -1.73 -13.86 4.14
N ILE A 56 -1.72 -14.61 5.23
CA ILE A 56 -0.73 -15.64 5.53
C ILE A 56 -0.84 -16.75 4.47
N SER A 57 0.31 -17.13 3.88
CA SER A 57 0.37 -18.04 2.73
C SER A 57 -0.26 -19.40 2.98
N ASP A 58 -0.21 -19.86 4.22
CA ASP A 58 -0.62 -21.21 4.62
C ASP A 58 -2.14 -21.41 4.52
N PHE A 59 -2.91 -20.32 4.53
CA PHE A 59 -4.37 -20.33 4.40
C PHE A 59 -4.84 -20.19 2.94
N LEU A 60 -3.93 -19.96 1.99
CA LEU A 60 -4.30 -19.65 0.60
C LEU A 60 -4.89 -20.85 -0.14
N ALA A 61 -4.56 -22.08 0.25
CA ALA A 61 -5.18 -23.28 -0.34
C ALA A 61 -6.70 -23.30 -0.08
N GLN A 62 -7.12 -22.96 1.13
CA GLN A 62 -8.52 -22.87 1.54
C GLN A 62 -9.21 -21.69 0.87
N ILE A 63 -8.57 -20.52 0.85
CA ILE A 63 -9.09 -19.29 0.22
C ILE A 63 -9.31 -19.48 -1.28
N TRP A 64 -8.33 -20.06 -1.99
CA TRP A 64 -8.40 -20.32 -3.44
C TRP A 64 -9.08 -21.65 -3.78
N ARG A 65 -9.59 -22.39 -2.78
CA ARG A 65 -10.29 -23.67 -2.95
C ARG A 65 -9.50 -24.63 -3.86
N THR A 66 -8.24 -24.84 -3.50
CA THR A 66 -7.28 -25.68 -4.21
C THR A 66 -6.44 -26.48 -3.21
N ASP A 67 -5.61 -27.40 -3.70
CA ASP A 67 -4.65 -28.10 -2.86
C ASP A 67 -3.42 -27.23 -2.51
N ALA A 68 -2.68 -27.63 -1.49
CA ALA A 68 -1.50 -26.90 -1.01
C ALA A 68 -0.41 -26.74 -2.07
N SER A 69 -0.18 -27.75 -2.92
CA SER A 69 0.88 -27.70 -3.93
C SER A 69 0.57 -26.66 -5.02
N THR A 70 -0.68 -26.60 -5.46
CA THR A 70 -1.17 -25.59 -6.40
C THR A 70 -1.10 -24.19 -5.79
N ALA A 71 -1.47 -24.04 -4.52
CA ALA A 71 -1.36 -22.77 -3.82
C ALA A 71 0.10 -22.29 -3.71
N SER A 72 1.03 -23.16 -3.33
CA SER A 72 2.45 -22.85 -3.26
C SER A 72 3.02 -22.44 -4.62
N PHE A 73 2.62 -23.12 -5.71
CA PHE A 73 3.00 -22.73 -7.07
C PHE A 73 2.56 -21.30 -7.40
N PHE A 74 1.31 -20.94 -7.09
CA PHE A 74 0.82 -19.58 -7.31
C PHE A 74 1.54 -18.55 -6.45
N VAL A 75 1.78 -18.86 -5.18
CA VAL A 75 2.60 -18.00 -4.30
C VAL A 75 3.97 -17.76 -4.90
N GLY A 76 4.61 -18.79 -5.46
CA GLY A 76 5.90 -18.68 -6.16
C GLY A 76 5.89 -17.61 -7.27
N SER A 77 4.80 -17.52 -8.03
CA SER A 77 4.63 -16.57 -9.15
C SER A 77 4.36 -15.11 -8.76
N ILE A 78 4.03 -14.84 -7.49
CA ILE A 78 3.71 -13.47 -7.04
C ILE A 78 5.00 -12.63 -6.93
N LEU A 79 4.92 -11.38 -7.35
CA LEU A 79 6.05 -10.44 -7.32
C LEU A 79 6.53 -10.18 -5.89
N SER A 80 7.83 -9.93 -5.72
CA SER A 80 8.45 -9.72 -4.40
C SER A 80 7.81 -8.56 -3.63
N HIS A 81 7.43 -7.48 -4.31
CA HIS A 81 6.81 -6.32 -3.66
C HIS A 81 5.41 -6.58 -3.10
N ASP A 82 4.76 -7.68 -3.50
CA ASP A 82 3.47 -8.14 -2.98
C ASP A 82 3.61 -9.26 -1.93
N LYS A 83 4.86 -9.58 -1.56
CA LYS A 83 5.23 -10.52 -0.52
C LYS A 83 5.88 -9.77 0.64
N ALA A 84 5.66 -10.27 1.84
CA ALA A 84 6.39 -9.83 3.01
C ALA A 84 6.48 -10.97 4.02
N ASN A 85 7.53 -10.99 4.82
CA ASN A 85 7.64 -11.92 5.94
C ASN A 85 7.46 -11.15 7.25
N PHE A 86 6.49 -11.57 8.05
CA PHE A 86 6.19 -10.94 9.32
C PHE A 86 6.22 -11.97 10.44
N GLY A 87 7.24 -11.89 11.29
CA GLY A 87 7.40 -12.82 12.40
C GLY A 87 7.50 -14.28 11.97
N GLY A 88 8.11 -14.56 10.81
CA GLY A 88 8.22 -15.91 10.24
C GLY A 88 7.06 -16.29 9.31
N ASN A 89 5.94 -15.56 9.34
CA ASN A 89 4.81 -15.83 8.45
C ASN A 89 5.03 -15.16 7.09
N ASN A 90 5.05 -15.98 6.04
CA ASN A 90 5.02 -15.47 4.67
C ASN A 90 3.62 -14.95 4.36
N CYS A 91 3.52 -13.67 4.02
CA CYS A 91 2.27 -12.99 3.79
C CYS A 91 2.23 -12.44 2.37
N ILE A 92 1.03 -12.46 1.79
CA ILE A 92 0.73 -11.99 0.45
C ILE A 92 -0.25 -10.83 0.54
N LYS A 93 -0.02 -9.74 -0.20
CA LYS A 93 -0.99 -8.64 -0.25
C LYS A 93 -2.35 -9.11 -0.74
N TYR A 94 -3.41 -8.61 -0.09
CA TYR A 94 -4.80 -8.88 -0.46
C TYR A 94 -5.08 -8.68 -1.97
N SER A 95 -4.54 -7.63 -2.58
CA SER A 95 -4.70 -7.36 -4.01
C SER A 95 -4.22 -8.51 -4.90
N ALA A 96 -3.05 -9.09 -4.60
CA ALA A 96 -2.51 -10.23 -5.33
C ALA A 96 -3.33 -11.51 -5.09
N VAL A 97 -3.84 -11.70 -3.87
CA VAL A 97 -4.72 -12.83 -3.53
C VAL A 97 -6.03 -12.77 -4.32
N ILE A 98 -6.68 -11.60 -4.37
CA ILE A 98 -7.93 -11.41 -5.11
C ILE A 98 -7.72 -11.49 -6.61
N TYR A 99 -6.62 -10.93 -7.14
CA TYR A 99 -6.26 -11.09 -8.54
C TYR A 99 -6.23 -12.58 -8.93
N ARG A 100 -5.50 -13.40 -8.16
CA ARG A 100 -5.44 -14.85 -8.41
C ARG A 100 -6.80 -15.52 -8.24
N LEU A 101 -7.57 -15.15 -7.21
CA LEU A 101 -8.91 -15.70 -6.99
C LEU A 101 -9.83 -15.45 -8.19
N ASN A 102 -9.79 -14.24 -8.75
CA ASN A 102 -10.57 -13.85 -9.93
C ASN A 102 -10.16 -14.62 -11.19
N GLU A 103 -8.86 -14.87 -11.39
CA GLU A 103 -8.38 -15.73 -12.47
C GLU A 103 -8.95 -17.16 -12.35
N ILE A 104 -8.97 -17.72 -11.14
CA ILE A 104 -9.52 -19.06 -10.90
C ILE A 104 -11.04 -19.09 -11.17
N ILE A 105 -11.79 -18.06 -10.77
CA ILE A 105 -13.25 -17.96 -11.00
C ILE A 105 -13.59 -17.95 -12.50
N GLN A 106 -12.79 -17.23 -13.29
CA GLN A 106 -12.96 -17.08 -14.74
C GLN A 106 -12.50 -18.31 -15.53
N SER A 107 -11.64 -19.14 -14.94
CA SER A 107 -11.17 -20.38 -15.56
C SER A 107 -12.28 -21.44 -15.72
N PRO A 108 -12.10 -22.44 -16.62
CA PRO A 108 -12.98 -23.60 -16.70
C PRO A 108 -12.98 -24.39 -15.38
N THR A 109 -14.13 -24.38 -14.69
CA THR A 109 -14.30 -25.05 -13.40
C THR A 109 -15.75 -25.48 -13.23
N SER A 110 -16.03 -26.38 -12.28
CA SER A 110 -17.41 -26.79 -12.01
C SER A 110 -18.23 -25.64 -11.42
N HIS A 111 -19.53 -25.62 -11.72
CA HIS A 111 -20.45 -24.63 -11.16
C HIS A 111 -20.34 -24.55 -9.62
N LYS A 112 -20.36 -25.71 -8.94
CA LYS A 112 -20.23 -25.79 -7.48
C LYS A 112 -18.93 -25.17 -6.97
N ARG A 113 -17.79 -25.44 -7.61
CA ARG A 113 -16.50 -24.84 -7.21
C ARG A 113 -16.50 -23.33 -7.44
N ARG A 114 -17.06 -22.86 -8.55
CA ARG A 114 -17.21 -21.44 -8.85
C ARG A 114 -18.01 -20.69 -7.78
N GLU A 115 -19.12 -21.27 -7.32
CA GLU A 115 -19.93 -20.64 -6.26
C GLU A 115 -19.18 -20.55 -4.93
N TYR A 116 -18.41 -21.58 -4.54
CA TYR A 116 -17.54 -21.47 -3.35
C TYR A 116 -16.45 -20.40 -3.49
N LEU A 117 -15.87 -20.24 -4.67
CA LEU A 117 -14.86 -19.21 -4.92
C LEU A 117 -15.48 -17.80 -4.83
N ARG A 118 -16.72 -17.61 -5.30
CA ARG A 118 -17.48 -16.36 -5.12
C ARG A 118 -17.77 -16.05 -3.66
N VAL A 119 -18.12 -17.07 -2.87
CA VAL A 119 -18.24 -16.92 -1.41
C VAL A 119 -16.91 -16.47 -0.79
N SER A 120 -15.78 -17.07 -1.19
CA SER A 120 -14.45 -16.64 -0.75
C SER A 120 -14.15 -15.19 -1.12
N GLU A 121 -14.49 -14.78 -2.35
CA GLU A 121 -14.31 -13.40 -2.83
C GLU A 121 -15.12 -12.40 -1.99
N ASN A 122 -16.36 -12.75 -1.66
CA ASN A 122 -17.24 -11.90 -0.85
C ASN A 122 -16.77 -11.80 0.61
N ILE A 123 -16.27 -12.89 1.20
CA ILE A 123 -15.62 -12.84 2.52
C ILE A 123 -14.40 -11.92 2.47
N GLY A 124 -13.56 -12.03 1.44
CA GLY A 124 -12.40 -11.15 1.25
C GLY A 124 -12.78 -9.67 1.16
N LYS A 125 -13.89 -9.34 0.48
CA LYS A 125 -14.43 -7.97 0.45
C LYS A 125 -14.87 -7.49 1.84
N ALA A 126 -15.60 -8.33 2.59
CA ALA A 126 -16.00 -8.01 3.96
C ALA A 126 -14.79 -7.79 4.88
N VAL A 127 -13.73 -8.58 4.74
CA VAL A 127 -12.44 -8.34 5.41
C VAL A 127 -11.90 -6.96 5.09
N ARG A 128 -11.75 -6.63 3.79
CA ARG A 128 -11.15 -5.36 3.33
C ARG A 128 -11.91 -4.15 3.86
N ASP A 129 -13.23 -4.24 3.93
CA ASP A 129 -14.16 -3.15 4.24
C ASP A 129 -14.62 -3.18 5.71
N SER A 130 -14.05 -4.04 6.54
CA SER A 130 -14.39 -4.13 7.96
C SER A 130 -13.97 -2.89 8.75
N ASP A 131 -14.77 -2.52 9.75
CA ASP A 131 -14.53 -1.37 10.63
C ASP A 131 -13.11 -1.33 11.23
N PRO A 132 -12.53 -2.45 11.75
CA PRO A 132 -11.18 -2.41 12.30
C PRO A 132 -10.13 -1.98 11.26
N VAL A 133 -10.27 -2.43 10.01
CA VAL A 133 -9.35 -2.06 8.93
C VAL A 133 -9.54 -0.59 8.56
N GLU A 134 -10.78 -0.14 8.43
CA GLU A 134 -11.09 1.24 8.09
C GLU A 134 -10.56 2.22 9.14
N VAL A 135 -10.74 1.91 10.43
CA VAL A 135 -10.22 2.73 11.54
C VAL A 135 -8.71 2.89 11.46
N ILE A 136 -7.96 1.84 11.09
CA ILE A 136 -6.50 1.92 10.91
C ILE A 136 -6.15 2.86 9.75
N ARG A 137 -6.83 2.73 8.59
CA ARG A 137 -6.62 3.61 7.43
C ARG A 137 -6.91 5.07 7.74
N LEU A 138 -8.00 5.34 8.47
CA LEU A 138 -8.39 6.69 8.91
C LEU A 138 -7.33 7.31 9.81
N LYS A 139 -6.86 6.57 10.83
CA LYS A 139 -5.77 7.02 11.72
C LYS A 139 -4.48 7.29 10.95
N TYR A 140 -4.13 6.42 9.99
CA TYR A 140 -2.95 6.63 9.15
C TYR A 140 -3.08 7.89 8.30
N ARG A 141 -4.26 8.13 7.71
CA ARG A 141 -4.55 9.35 6.94
C ARG A 141 -4.40 10.61 7.79
N GLU A 142 -4.95 10.62 9.01
CA GLU A 142 -4.80 11.75 9.94
C GLU A 142 -3.33 12.01 10.26
N PHE A 143 -2.57 10.96 10.58
CA PHE A 143 -1.13 11.05 10.80
C PHE A 143 -0.38 11.64 9.61
N ILE A 144 -0.71 11.23 8.38
CA ILE A 144 -0.10 11.76 7.17
C ILE A 144 -0.42 13.24 6.97
N GLU A 145 -1.66 13.67 7.18
CA GLU A 145 -2.06 15.07 7.04
C GLU A 145 -1.39 15.96 8.09
N GLU A 146 -1.26 15.49 9.33
CA GLU A 146 -0.48 16.20 10.36
C GLU A 146 1.02 16.27 10.01
N THR A 147 1.57 15.20 9.44
CA THR A 147 2.97 15.16 9.02
C THR A 147 3.23 16.14 7.89
N LYS A 148 2.38 16.14 6.84
CA LYS A 148 2.49 17.04 5.68
C LYS A 148 2.56 18.52 6.07
N LYS A 149 1.74 18.94 7.04
CA LYS A 149 1.75 20.33 7.56
C LYS A 149 3.10 20.74 8.14
N LYS A 150 3.92 19.78 8.58
CA LYS A 150 5.21 20.02 9.25
C LYS A 150 6.42 19.81 8.32
N LEU A 151 6.27 19.08 7.20
CA LEU A 151 7.39 18.70 6.32
C LEU A 151 8.23 19.90 5.85
N LYS A 152 7.57 20.98 5.39
CA LYS A 152 8.27 22.20 4.94
C LYS A 152 9.19 22.75 6.03
N GLN A 153 8.61 23.02 7.21
CA GLN A 153 9.34 23.60 8.34
C GLN A 153 10.43 22.65 8.86
N GLN A 154 10.14 21.35 8.91
CA GLN A 154 11.10 20.33 9.33
C GLN A 154 12.31 20.29 8.40
N LYS A 155 12.08 20.24 7.07
CA LYS A 155 13.15 20.17 6.08
C LYS A 155 14.00 21.46 6.08
N ILE A 156 13.36 22.63 6.05
CA ILE A 156 14.07 23.93 6.14
C ILE A 156 14.97 23.97 7.37
N LYS A 157 14.44 23.60 8.55
CA LYS A 157 15.21 23.60 9.80
C LYS A 157 16.34 22.56 9.81
N GLN A 158 16.08 21.35 9.33
CA GLN A 158 17.04 20.25 9.39
C GLN A 158 18.23 20.46 8.46
N TYR A 159 17.99 20.99 7.26
CA TYR A 159 19.02 21.16 6.23
C TYR A 159 19.47 22.62 6.07
N ASN A 160 18.99 23.53 6.94
CA ASN A 160 19.30 24.96 6.92
C ASN A 160 19.09 25.62 5.54
N ILE A 161 17.96 25.32 4.91
CA ILE A 161 17.67 25.72 3.53
C ILE A 161 17.34 27.22 3.50
N SER A 162 18.06 27.95 2.64
CA SER A 162 17.86 29.39 2.40
C SER A 162 17.62 29.74 0.92
N PHE A 163 17.78 28.76 0.03
CA PHE A 163 17.64 28.90 -1.42
C PHE A 163 16.76 27.78 -1.97
N ASP A 164 16.04 28.08 -3.05
CA ASP A 164 15.23 27.12 -3.79
C ASP A 164 16.15 25.99 -4.27
N GLU A 165 15.84 24.75 -3.87
CA GLU A 165 16.72 23.60 -4.10
C GLU A 165 16.87 23.23 -5.59
N LEU A 166 16.10 23.85 -6.49
CA LEU A 166 16.22 23.67 -7.95
C LEU A 166 16.83 24.89 -8.63
N THR A 167 16.43 26.10 -8.27
CA THR A 167 16.83 27.31 -9.02
C THR A 167 17.98 28.09 -8.39
N ASP A 168 18.38 27.74 -7.15
CA ASP A 168 19.34 28.46 -6.33
C ASP A 168 18.95 29.93 -6.03
N GLU A 169 17.72 30.33 -6.36
CA GLU A 169 17.14 31.63 -6.00
C GLU A 169 16.79 31.68 -4.49
N PRO A 170 16.87 32.83 -3.81
CA PRO A 170 16.48 32.92 -2.40
C PRO A 170 15.05 32.42 -2.15
N ILE A 171 14.83 31.61 -1.11
CA ILE A 171 13.47 31.17 -0.79
C ILE A 171 12.65 32.29 -0.17
N ASN A 172 11.39 32.39 -0.59
CA ASN A 172 10.40 33.11 0.18
C ASN A 172 9.79 32.16 1.23
N ASN A 173 10.15 32.31 2.50
CA ASN A 173 9.64 31.43 3.57
C ASN A 173 8.10 31.39 3.67
N ALA A 174 7.42 32.48 3.30
CA ALA A 174 5.96 32.56 3.35
C ALA A 174 5.29 31.76 2.22
N SER A 175 5.82 31.83 1.00
CA SER A 175 5.21 31.21 -0.19
C SER A 175 5.92 29.97 -0.73
N SER A 176 7.10 29.63 -0.23
CA SER A 176 7.80 28.38 -0.58
C SER A 176 6.96 27.17 -0.20
N GLU A 177 7.12 26.11 -0.98
CA GLU A 177 6.34 24.89 -0.92
C GLU A 177 7.25 23.68 -0.79
N PHE A 178 6.73 22.62 -0.16
CA PHE A 178 7.38 21.31 -0.13
C PHE A 178 6.89 20.52 -1.34
N HIS A 179 7.72 20.38 -2.35
CA HIS A 179 7.44 19.62 -3.55
C HIS A 179 7.91 18.19 -3.41
N HIS A 180 7.02 17.21 -3.56
CA HIS A 180 7.41 15.80 -3.57
C HIS A 180 8.07 15.42 -4.89
N ILE A 181 9.26 14.83 -4.82
CA ILE A 181 10.02 14.36 -6.00
C ILE A 181 9.24 13.26 -6.72
N ARG A 182 8.94 12.16 -6.01
CA ARG A 182 7.98 11.15 -6.48
C ARG A 182 6.57 11.52 -6.02
N ARG A 183 5.64 11.53 -6.97
CA ARG A 183 4.26 12.00 -6.74
C ARG A 183 3.55 11.21 -5.64
N GLN A 184 2.97 11.91 -4.67
CA GLN A 184 2.28 11.33 -3.51
C GLN A 184 1.12 10.38 -3.86
N SER A 185 0.42 10.60 -5.00
CA SER A 185 -0.69 9.76 -5.42
C SER A 185 -0.25 8.37 -5.92
N ILE A 186 1.01 8.25 -6.34
CA ILE A 186 1.60 7.00 -6.84
C ILE A 186 2.41 6.34 -5.71
N TYR A 187 3.10 7.14 -4.90
CA TYR A 187 4.00 6.67 -3.85
C TYR A 187 3.56 7.13 -2.45
N PRO A 188 2.40 6.65 -1.94
CA PRO A 188 1.84 7.12 -0.67
C PRO A 188 2.71 6.79 0.56
N ASN A 189 3.53 5.76 0.47
CA ASN A 189 4.51 5.38 1.48
C ASN A 189 5.67 6.39 1.61
N MET A 190 5.90 7.23 0.60
CA MET A 190 6.99 8.22 0.59
C MET A 190 6.55 9.63 1.03
N ILE A 191 5.26 9.87 1.25
CA ILE A 191 4.69 11.20 1.53
C ILE A 191 5.37 11.89 2.71
N SER A 192 5.68 11.13 3.75
CA SER A 192 6.22 11.63 5.02
C SER A 192 7.76 11.70 5.04
N LEU A 193 8.44 11.31 3.96
CA LEU A 193 9.89 11.25 3.91
C LEU A 193 10.43 12.62 3.49
N LEU A 194 11.22 13.26 4.37
CA LEU A 194 11.80 14.57 4.09
C LEU A 194 12.72 14.55 2.85
N TRP A 195 13.43 13.44 2.63
CA TRP A 195 14.30 13.28 1.46
C TRP A 195 13.52 13.05 0.16
N ASN A 196 12.23 12.71 0.21
CA ASN A 196 11.35 12.65 -0.97
C ASN A 196 10.71 14.01 -1.30
N GLY A 197 11.27 15.11 -0.81
CA GLY A 197 10.83 16.41 -1.26
C GLY A 197 11.88 17.48 -1.23
N LEU A 198 11.56 18.57 -1.91
CA LEU A 198 12.37 19.75 -2.12
C LEU A 198 11.58 20.99 -1.67
N ILE A 199 12.29 21.96 -1.11
CA ILE A 199 11.82 23.29 -0.77
C ILE A 199 12.08 24.17 -1.98
N ILE A 200 11.00 24.56 -2.64
CA ILE A 200 11.05 25.37 -3.84
C ILE A 200 10.10 26.55 -3.72
N ASN A 201 10.36 27.61 -4.45
CA ASN A 201 9.46 28.74 -4.54
C ASN A 201 8.18 28.36 -5.30
N GLN A 202 7.09 29.06 -4.99
CA GLN A 202 5.77 28.80 -5.58
C GLN A 202 5.78 28.83 -7.11
N GLU A 203 6.59 29.70 -7.72
CA GLU A 203 6.70 29.80 -9.17
C GLU A 203 7.39 28.57 -9.78
N THR A 204 8.47 28.10 -9.17
CA THR A 204 9.14 26.84 -9.52
C THR A 204 8.16 25.67 -9.45
N HIS A 205 7.36 25.60 -8.38
CA HIS A 205 6.36 24.56 -8.22
C HIS A 205 5.24 24.62 -9.26
N ARG A 206 4.80 25.83 -9.63
CA ARG A 206 3.81 26.05 -10.69
C ARG A 206 4.32 25.52 -12.03
N ILE A 207 5.58 25.79 -12.38
CA ILE A 207 6.20 25.29 -13.60
C ILE A 207 6.22 23.76 -13.60
N ILE A 208 6.68 23.13 -12.52
CA ILE A 208 6.72 21.67 -12.41
C ILE A 208 5.32 21.06 -12.56
N THR A 209 4.33 21.64 -11.89
CA THR A 209 2.93 21.17 -11.96
C THR A 209 2.39 21.20 -13.38
N GLN A 210 2.71 22.24 -14.16
CA GLN A 210 2.27 22.35 -15.57
C GLN A 210 2.83 21.23 -16.46
N HIS A 211 4.00 20.68 -16.14
CA HIS A 211 4.63 19.60 -16.91
C HIS A 211 4.20 18.21 -16.43
N SER A 212 3.28 18.11 -15.47
CA SER A 212 2.70 16.84 -15.02
C SER A 212 3.72 15.81 -14.53
N ILE A 213 4.79 16.25 -13.88
CA ILE A 213 5.86 15.40 -13.34
C ILE A 213 5.36 14.32 -12.40
N SER A 214 5.81 13.08 -12.62
CA SER A 214 5.38 11.90 -11.85
C SER A 214 6.49 11.32 -10.98
N ASP A 215 7.74 11.38 -11.44
CA ASP A 215 8.89 10.81 -10.75
C ASP A 215 10.17 11.66 -10.85
N GLU A 216 11.24 11.16 -10.25
CA GLU A 216 12.55 11.80 -10.20
C GLU A 216 13.23 11.95 -11.56
N TYR A 217 12.94 11.07 -12.52
CA TYR A 217 13.55 11.15 -13.85
C TYR A 217 12.88 12.26 -14.66
N ASP A 218 11.56 12.36 -14.59
CA ASP A 218 10.86 13.47 -15.24
C ASP A 218 11.29 14.82 -14.63
N LEU A 219 11.41 14.91 -13.29
CA LEU A 219 11.86 16.14 -12.63
C LEU A 219 13.29 16.51 -13.05
N LYS A 220 14.19 15.51 -13.14
CA LYS A 220 15.56 15.70 -13.62
C LYS A 220 15.59 16.24 -15.05
N ASP A 221 14.73 15.74 -15.92
CA ASP A 221 14.72 16.17 -17.31
C ASP A 221 14.25 17.63 -17.46
N ILE A 222 13.24 18.06 -16.70
CA ILE A 222 12.89 19.50 -16.62
C ILE A 222 14.05 20.32 -16.08
N CYS A 223 14.71 19.84 -15.04
CA CYS A 223 15.83 20.58 -14.47
C CYS A 223 16.93 20.80 -15.52
N LYS A 224 17.24 19.80 -16.35
CA LYS A 224 18.18 19.96 -17.48
C LYS A 224 17.68 20.98 -18.50
N GLU A 225 16.42 20.89 -18.92
CA GLU A 225 15.82 21.79 -19.92
C GLU A 225 15.84 23.26 -19.46
N ARG A 226 15.67 23.48 -18.16
CA ARG A 226 15.61 24.82 -17.54
C ARG A 226 16.94 25.33 -17.03
N GLY A 227 18.01 24.52 -17.06
CA GLY A 227 19.31 24.86 -16.49
C GLY A 227 19.29 24.97 -14.96
N TRP A 228 18.44 24.18 -14.30
CA TRP A 228 18.32 24.09 -12.85
C TRP A 228 19.29 23.09 -12.24
N ASN A 229 19.47 23.20 -10.92
CA ASN A 229 20.32 22.37 -10.10
C ASN A 229 19.90 20.87 -10.18
N LEU A 230 20.91 19.99 -10.25
CA LEU A 230 20.75 18.53 -10.36
C LEU A 230 21.34 17.77 -9.16
N ASN A 231 21.95 18.45 -8.19
CA ASN A 231 22.61 17.81 -7.05
C ASN A 231 21.65 16.95 -6.23
N TRP A 232 20.40 17.41 -6.09
CA TRP A 232 19.34 16.69 -5.39
C TRP A 232 19.11 15.28 -5.97
N PHE A 233 19.37 15.05 -7.25
CA PHE A 233 19.10 13.77 -7.91
C PHE A 233 20.04 12.68 -7.39
N HIS A 234 21.31 12.99 -7.16
CA HIS A 234 22.26 12.02 -6.63
C HIS A 234 21.91 11.64 -5.19
N ASP A 235 21.69 12.63 -4.33
CA ASP A 235 21.28 12.41 -2.94
C ASP A 235 19.97 11.61 -2.86
N TYR A 236 19.03 11.88 -3.78
CA TYR A 236 17.78 11.14 -3.86
C TYR A 236 18.00 9.66 -4.20
N GLN A 237 18.83 9.35 -5.20
CA GLN A 237 19.14 7.97 -5.59
C GLN A 237 19.83 7.21 -4.45
N GLU A 238 20.78 7.84 -3.74
CA GLU A 238 21.40 7.22 -2.56
C GLU A 238 20.38 6.89 -1.46
N ASN A 239 19.39 7.76 -1.24
CA ASN A 239 18.33 7.48 -0.29
C ASN A 239 17.40 6.36 -0.75
N LEU A 240 17.10 6.25 -2.06
CA LEU A 240 16.33 5.12 -2.59
C LEU A 240 17.04 3.79 -2.29
N GLU A 241 18.34 3.69 -2.61
CA GLU A 241 19.14 2.50 -2.35
C GLU A 241 19.23 2.19 -0.85
N ARG A 242 19.52 3.20 -0.03
CA ARG A 242 19.67 3.06 1.42
C ARG A 242 18.40 2.56 2.10
N TYR A 243 17.23 3.01 1.63
CA TYR A 243 15.94 2.69 2.23
C TYR A 243 15.14 1.62 1.47
N GLY A 244 15.67 1.09 0.37
CA GLY A 244 15.11 -0.03 -0.39
C GLY A 244 13.86 0.33 -1.21
N PHE A 245 13.90 1.46 -1.93
CA PHE A 245 12.82 1.96 -2.81
C PHE A 245 13.14 1.88 -4.30
#